data_AF-A0AA85C110-F1
#
_entry.id   AF-A0AA85C110-F1
#
_cell.length_a   1.000
_cell.length_b   1.000
_cell.length_c   1.000
_cell.angle_alpha   90.00
_cell.angle_beta   90.00
_cell.angle_gamma   90.00
#
_symmetry.space_group_name_H-M   'P 1'
#
loop_
_entity.id
_entity.type
_entity.pdbx_description
1 polymer ?
#
loop_
_entity_poly.entity_id
_entity_poly.type
_entity_poly.pdbx_seq_one_letter_code
_entity_poly.pdbx_strand_id
1 'polypeptide(L)'
;MPTVQANRIPAQQYENNSEFREETREGIWRKIIHEKFSLPLDTPLVRRGQALHPVPRIVTWLGPSSELLVCPHEAVKQPPNIGQTYIVTGRYTYKHYLQDGVDDRNWGCAYRSLQTLVSWLMWQASIVRFGDKPKSFIGSCQWIGSLEVSYCLQELYNIQCRLLHIPQGHQMNQLAAHALAQHFTSGGGPVMVGGGQLAHTIIGVQLCESTLNGTESSSYRYLILDPHYTGPFGNIKLITEKGWCGWKLQSFWKSSVHYNLCLLPARKSSCV
;
A
#
# COMPACT_ATOMS: atom_id res chain seq x y z
N MET A 1 -68.01 1.01 -1.42
CA MET A 1 -67.10 1.82 -0.56
C MET A 1 -65.74 1.15 -0.57
N PRO A 2 -64.64 1.91 -0.69
CA PRO A 2 -63.94 2.08 -1.96
C PRO A 2 -62.58 1.36 -2.03
N THR A 3 -62.23 1.04 -3.28
CA THR A 3 -60.94 0.55 -3.80
C THR A 3 -59.83 1.57 -3.54
N VAL A 4 -58.76 1.19 -2.83
CA VAL A 4 -57.56 2.05 -2.70
C VAL A 4 -56.69 1.84 -3.93
N GLN A 5 -56.80 2.76 -4.88
CA GLN A 5 -55.89 2.89 -6.01
C GLN A 5 -54.53 3.39 -5.52
N ALA A 6 -53.46 2.68 -5.90
CA ALA A 6 -52.10 3.12 -5.74
C ALA A 6 -51.84 4.34 -6.64
N ASN A 7 -51.76 5.52 -6.05
CA ASN A 7 -51.32 6.73 -6.76
C ASN A 7 -49.83 6.60 -7.10
N ARG A 8 -49.53 6.41 -8.40
CA ARG A 8 -48.19 6.63 -8.96
C ARG A 8 -47.92 8.14 -8.97
N ILE A 9 -46.92 8.57 -8.22
CA ILE A 9 -46.39 9.93 -8.30
C ILE A 9 -45.45 10.00 -9.53
N PRO A 10 -45.55 11.02 -10.40
CA PRO A 10 -44.74 11.11 -11.61
C PRO A 10 -43.26 11.31 -11.28
N ALA A 11 -42.40 10.58 -11.98
CA ALA A 11 -40.96 10.79 -11.97
C ALA A 11 -40.62 12.00 -12.83
N GLN A 12 -40.23 13.12 -12.22
CA GLN A 12 -39.32 14.12 -12.77
C GLN A 12 -39.04 15.23 -11.74
N GLN A 13 -37.81 15.76 -11.80
CA GLN A 13 -37.20 16.80 -10.97
C GLN A 13 -36.52 16.35 -9.67
N TYR A 14 -35.31 15.80 -9.80
CA TYR A 14 -34.20 16.10 -8.89
C TYR A 14 -32.89 16.08 -9.70
N GLU A 15 -32.67 17.13 -10.48
CA GLU A 15 -31.31 17.60 -10.77
C GLU A 15 -30.87 18.51 -9.61
N ASN A 16 -29.60 18.40 -9.23
CA ASN A 16 -28.90 19.07 -8.14
C ASN A 16 -29.15 18.55 -6.72
N ASN A 17 -28.33 17.59 -6.29
CA ASN A 17 -27.78 17.56 -4.95
C ASN A 17 -26.41 16.86 -4.96
N SER A 18 -25.35 17.65 -5.11
CA SER A 18 -24.04 17.31 -4.56
C SER A 18 -24.13 17.32 -3.03
N GLU A 19 -23.45 16.36 -2.38
CA GLU A 19 -23.21 16.27 -0.93
C GLU A 19 -24.38 15.91 -0.02
N PHE A 20 -24.66 14.61 0.14
CA PHE A 20 -24.91 13.99 1.46
C PHE A 20 -24.62 12.49 1.34
N ARG A 21 -23.38 12.07 1.64
CA ARG A 21 -23.10 10.65 1.84
C ARG A 21 -23.73 10.26 3.18
N GLU A 22 -24.78 9.45 3.14
CA GLU A 22 -25.42 8.89 4.32
C GLU A 22 -24.37 8.23 5.23
N GLU A 23 -24.28 8.69 6.47
CA GLU A 23 -23.23 8.25 7.40
C GLU A 23 -23.47 6.79 7.80
N THR A 24 -22.57 5.90 7.41
CA THR A 24 -22.72 4.46 7.68
C THR A 24 -22.87 4.20 9.18
N ARG A 25 -23.69 3.23 9.59
CA ARG A 25 -23.80 2.81 11.01
C ARG A 25 -22.44 2.53 11.65
N GLU A 26 -21.49 2.02 10.87
CA GLU A 26 -20.11 1.79 11.34
C GLU A 26 -19.39 3.11 11.65
N GLY A 27 -19.57 4.16 10.85
CA GLY A 27 -19.03 5.50 11.12
C GLY A 27 -19.56 6.12 12.41
N ILE A 28 -20.89 6.04 12.61
CA ILE A 28 -21.54 6.52 13.84
C ILE A 28 -20.94 5.82 15.07
N TRP A 29 -20.83 4.49 15.03
CA TRP A 29 -20.27 3.74 16.17
C TRP A 29 -18.81 4.04 16.42
N ARG A 30 -17.99 4.17 15.36
CA ARG A 30 -16.60 4.57 15.54
C ARG A 30 -16.53 5.95 16.20
N LYS A 31 -17.41 6.90 15.83
CA LYS A 31 -17.39 8.28 16.35
C LYS A 31 -17.68 8.30 17.84
N ILE A 32 -18.72 7.58 18.24
CA ILE A 32 -19.07 7.37 19.64
C ILE A 32 -17.89 6.77 20.42
N ILE A 33 -17.20 5.77 19.86
CA ILE A 33 -16.04 5.15 20.53
C ILE A 33 -14.89 6.17 20.65
N HIS A 34 -14.58 6.90 19.58
CA HIS A 34 -13.52 7.91 19.63
C HIS A 34 -13.80 8.98 20.69
N GLU A 35 -15.02 9.53 20.72
CA GLU A 35 -15.43 10.52 21.71
C GLU A 35 -15.40 9.95 23.14
N LYS A 36 -15.92 8.73 23.35
CA LYS A 36 -16.00 8.10 24.67
C LYS A 36 -14.64 7.80 25.29
N PHE A 37 -13.64 7.51 24.46
CA PHE A 37 -12.28 7.19 24.90
C PHE A 37 -11.29 8.35 24.69
N SER A 38 -11.77 9.55 24.35
CA SER A 38 -10.94 10.72 24.06
C SER A 38 -9.85 10.45 23.00
N LEU A 39 -10.19 9.66 21.99
CA LEU A 39 -9.30 9.35 20.87
C LEU A 39 -9.39 10.45 19.80
N PRO A 40 -8.28 10.73 19.07
CA PRO A 40 -8.29 11.71 17.98
C PRO A 40 -9.32 11.37 16.91
N LEU A 41 -10.13 12.33 16.46
CA LEU A 41 -11.14 12.13 15.40
C LEU A 41 -10.55 12.18 13.98
N ASP A 42 -9.31 12.67 13.85
CA ASP A 42 -8.57 12.79 12.59
C ASP A 42 -7.78 11.52 12.24
N THR A 43 -7.69 10.58 13.18
CA THR A 43 -6.91 9.35 13.06
C THR A 43 -7.85 8.16 13.14
N PRO A 44 -8.00 7.32 12.09
CA PRO A 44 -8.82 6.12 12.21
C PRO A 44 -8.10 5.15 13.13
N LEU A 45 -8.63 4.89 14.33
CA LEU A 45 -8.06 3.95 15.30
C LEU A 45 -8.93 2.71 15.52
N VAL A 46 -10.23 2.84 15.26
CA VAL A 46 -11.22 1.79 15.52
C VAL A 46 -11.70 1.19 14.19
N ARG A 47 -10.77 0.62 13.41
CA ARG A 47 -11.09 -0.14 12.18
C ARG A 47 -10.84 -1.63 12.40
N ARG A 48 -11.64 -2.50 11.76
CA ARG A 48 -11.51 -3.96 11.92
C ARG A 48 -10.11 -4.49 11.63
N GLY A 49 -9.42 -3.95 10.63
CA GLY A 49 -8.07 -4.39 10.29
C GLY A 49 -6.95 -3.78 11.16
N GLN A 50 -7.28 -2.82 12.04
CA GLN A 50 -6.40 -2.32 13.11
C GLN A 50 -6.53 -3.10 14.41
N ALA A 51 -7.48 -4.05 14.49
CA ALA A 51 -7.63 -4.90 15.66
C ALA A 51 -6.33 -5.64 15.97
N LEU A 52 -5.90 -5.64 17.23
CA LEU A 52 -4.67 -6.33 17.67
C LEU A 52 -4.69 -7.80 17.23
N HIS A 53 -5.83 -8.46 17.45
CA HIS A 53 -6.17 -9.76 16.90
C HIS A 53 -7.14 -9.57 15.72
N PRO A 54 -6.68 -9.74 14.47
CA PRO A 54 -7.56 -9.60 13.32
C PRO A 54 -8.69 -10.62 13.38
N VAL A 55 -9.87 -10.25 12.89
CA VAL A 55 -10.99 -11.18 12.78
C VAL A 55 -10.60 -12.39 11.91
N PRO A 56 -11.07 -13.63 12.21
CA PRO A 56 -10.63 -14.85 11.52
C PRO A 56 -10.68 -14.75 10.00
N ARG A 57 -11.73 -14.12 9.47
CA ARG A 57 -11.88 -13.90 8.03
C ARG A 57 -10.69 -13.12 7.45
N ILE A 58 -10.25 -12.02 8.09
CA ILE A 58 -9.11 -11.22 7.60
C ILE A 58 -7.83 -12.07 7.63
N VAL A 59 -7.62 -12.86 8.68
CA VAL A 59 -6.46 -13.75 8.80
C VAL A 59 -6.42 -14.79 7.68
N THR A 60 -7.56 -15.39 7.33
CA THR A 60 -7.66 -16.35 6.21
C THR A 60 -7.21 -15.76 4.88
N TRP A 61 -7.47 -14.47 4.63
CA TRP A 61 -7.15 -13.83 3.34
C TRP A 61 -5.78 -13.15 3.30
N LEU A 62 -5.37 -12.54 4.42
CA LEU A 62 -4.22 -11.65 4.47
C LEU A 62 -3.10 -12.15 5.38
N GLY A 63 -3.32 -13.25 6.11
CA GLY A 63 -2.40 -13.77 7.11
C GLY A 63 -2.46 -13.01 8.44
N PRO A 64 -1.50 -13.27 9.35
CA PRO A 64 -0.38 -14.18 9.17
C PRO A 64 -0.81 -15.64 9.06
N SER A 65 -0.11 -16.42 8.23
CA SER A 65 -0.29 -17.87 8.08
C SER A 65 1.05 -18.56 7.83
N SER A 66 1.05 -19.89 7.63
CA SER A 66 2.25 -20.62 7.20
C SER A 66 2.78 -20.16 5.83
N GLU A 67 1.93 -19.53 5.02
CA GLU A 67 2.28 -19.09 3.66
C GLU A 67 2.49 -17.57 3.55
N LEU A 68 1.69 -16.80 4.29
CA LEU A 68 1.62 -15.34 4.16
C LEU A 68 2.24 -14.65 5.38
N LEU A 69 3.29 -13.87 5.12
CA LEU A 69 3.90 -12.99 6.11
C LEU A 69 3.22 -11.63 6.10
N VAL A 70 2.92 -11.12 7.30
CA VAL A 70 2.40 -9.77 7.53
C VAL A 70 3.53 -8.93 8.12
N CYS A 71 3.74 -7.74 7.56
CA CYS A 71 4.73 -6.77 8.04
C CYS A 71 6.14 -7.34 8.28
N PRO A 72 6.78 -8.09 7.35
CA PRO A 72 8.09 -8.69 7.59
C PRO A 72 9.18 -7.68 7.95
N HIS A 73 8.99 -6.41 7.60
CA HIS A 73 9.87 -5.31 8.00
C HIS A 73 10.00 -5.09 9.51
N GLU A 74 9.05 -5.55 10.32
CA GLU A 74 9.12 -5.46 11.79
C GLU A 74 10.25 -6.35 12.35
N ALA A 75 10.65 -7.40 11.61
CA ALA A 75 11.78 -8.27 11.96
C ALA A 75 13.11 -7.83 11.32
N VAL A 76 13.12 -6.74 10.54
CA VAL A 76 14.34 -6.23 9.89
C VAL A 76 15.16 -5.44 10.90
N LYS A 77 16.47 -5.71 10.95
CA LYS A 77 17.41 -4.92 11.74
C LYS A 77 17.43 -3.48 11.23
N GLN A 78 17.30 -2.53 12.15
CA GLN A 78 17.35 -1.10 11.81
C GLN A 78 18.72 -0.74 11.23
N PRO A 79 18.77 0.21 10.29
CA PRO A 79 20.03 0.69 9.76
C PRO A 79 20.77 1.49 10.84
N PRO A 80 22.06 1.82 10.65
CA PRO A 80 22.78 2.71 11.54
C PRO A 80 21.96 3.99 11.82
N ASN A 81 21.97 4.45 13.07
CA ASN A 81 21.17 5.59 13.54
C ASN A 81 21.77 6.95 13.13
N ILE A 82 22.01 7.13 11.83
CA ILE A 82 22.68 8.30 11.23
C ILE A 82 21.65 9.22 10.54
N GLY A 83 20.35 9.00 10.75
CA GLY A 83 19.34 9.78 10.06
C GLY A 83 17.92 9.42 10.45
N GLN A 84 16.99 10.34 10.16
CA GLN A 84 15.57 10.17 10.44
C GLN A 84 14.97 9.12 9.49
N THR A 85 14.27 8.16 10.08
CA THR A 85 13.61 7.07 9.36
C THR A 85 12.11 7.33 9.28
N TYR A 86 11.56 7.13 8.08
CA TYR A 86 10.14 7.23 7.77
C TYR A 86 9.70 5.92 7.13
N ILE A 87 8.81 5.18 7.79
CA ILE A 87 8.35 3.87 7.33
C ILE A 87 6.83 3.85 7.19
N VAL A 88 6.33 2.92 6.39
CA VAL A 88 4.91 2.66 6.24
C VAL A 88 4.23 2.44 7.60
N THR A 89 3.04 2.98 7.76
CA THR A 89 2.20 2.74 8.94
C THR A 89 1.03 1.81 8.59
N GLY A 90 0.65 0.94 9.52
CA GLY A 90 -0.41 -0.04 9.32
C GLY A 90 0.05 -1.34 8.66
N ARG A 91 -0.81 -2.36 8.72
CA ARG A 91 -0.48 -3.72 8.25
C ARG A 91 -0.53 -3.84 6.74
N TYR A 92 0.35 -4.69 6.20
CA TYR A 92 0.33 -5.18 4.83
C TYR A 92 0.84 -6.63 4.79
N THR A 93 0.45 -7.35 3.75
CA THR A 93 0.87 -8.73 3.50
C THR A 93 1.96 -8.73 2.44
N TYR A 94 3.06 -9.44 2.69
CA TYR A 94 4.13 -9.59 1.72
C TYR A 94 3.72 -10.57 0.62
N LYS A 95 3.59 -10.03 -0.60
CA LYS A 95 3.29 -10.80 -1.80
C LYS A 95 4.53 -10.89 -2.69
N HIS A 96 4.84 -12.11 -3.13
CA HIS A 96 6.05 -12.43 -3.90
C HIS A 96 5.80 -13.59 -4.88
N TYR A 97 6.81 -13.92 -5.69
CA TYR A 97 6.73 -14.98 -6.70
C TYR A 97 6.30 -16.33 -6.14
N LEU A 98 5.69 -17.13 -7.02
CA LEU A 98 5.28 -18.52 -6.78
C LEU A 98 4.15 -18.69 -5.77
N GLN A 99 3.51 -17.59 -5.33
CA GLN A 99 2.31 -17.64 -4.51
C GLN A 99 1.06 -17.88 -5.34
N ASP A 100 -0.01 -18.32 -4.67
CA ASP A 100 -1.34 -18.53 -5.26
C ASP A 100 -1.36 -19.55 -6.42
N GLY A 101 -0.38 -20.47 -6.46
CA GLY A 101 -0.30 -21.53 -7.47
C GLY A 101 0.13 -21.08 -8.87
N VAL A 102 0.67 -19.87 -9.02
CA VAL A 102 1.10 -19.30 -10.31
C VAL A 102 2.61 -19.17 -10.35
N ASP A 103 3.24 -19.69 -11.41
CA ASP A 103 4.65 -19.42 -11.71
C ASP A 103 4.80 -18.09 -12.45
N ASP A 104 4.96 -17.03 -11.69
CA ASP A 104 5.06 -15.66 -12.18
C ASP A 104 6.49 -15.12 -12.24
N ARG A 105 7.48 -16.02 -12.26
CA ARG A 105 8.89 -15.64 -12.36
C ARG A 105 9.14 -14.79 -13.61
N ASN A 106 9.93 -13.74 -13.45
CA ASN A 106 10.36 -12.79 -14.48
C ASN A 106 9.27 -11.86 -15.08
N TRP A 107 7.99 -12.05 -14.77
CA TRP A 107 6.91 -11.19 -15.29
C TRP A 107 5.96 -10.67 -14.20
N GLY A 108 5.91 -11.32 -13.04
CA GLY A 108 4.95 -11.04 -11.98
C GLY A 108 5.29 -9.89 -11.03
N CYS A 109 6.50 -9.30 -11.10
CA CYS A 109 7.04 -8.49 -10.01
C CYS A 109 6.13 -7.30 -9.65
N ALA A 110 5.61 -6.62 -10.67
CA ALA A 110 4.69 -5.51 -10.49
C ALA A 110 3.30 -5.96 -9.99
N TYR A 111 2.83 -7.14 -10.39
CA TYR A 111 1.58 -7.71 -9.87
C TYR A 111 1.71 -8.04 -8.38
N ARG A 112 2.83 -8.62 -7.95
CA ARG A 112 3.09 -8.93 -6.54
C ARG A 112 3.24 -7.66 -5.69
N SER A 113 3.86 -6.62 -6.23
CA SER A 113 3.88 -5.30 -5.60
C SER A 113 2.46 -4.70 -5.50
N LEU A 114 1.66 -4.75 -6.57
CA LEU A 114 0.25 -4.34 -6.56
C LEU A 114 -0.56 -5.11 -5.51
N GLN A 115 -0.41 -6.43 -5.41
CA GLN A 115 -1.08 -7.24 -4.39
C GLN A 115 -0.67 -6.82 -2.97
N THR A 116 0.60 -6.44 -2.76
CA THR A 116 1.06 -5.87 -1.49
C THR A 116 0.36 -4.54 -1.19
N LEU A 117 0.27 -3.62 -2.16
CA LEU A 117 -0.46 -2.34 -2.03
C LEU A 117 -1.95 -2.58 -1.69
N VAL A 118 -2.60 -3.49 -2.42
CA VAL A 118 -4.01 -3.87 -2.19
C VAL A 118 -4.18 -4.49 -0.80
N SER A 119 -3.27 -5.35 -0.36
CA SER A 119 -3.34 -5.94 0.99
C SER A 119 -3.33 -4.87 2.07
N TRP A 120 -2.50 -3.82 1.92
CA TRP A 120 -2.45 -2.70 2.86
C TRP A 120 -3.79 -1.97 2.92
N LEU A 121 -4.40 -1.68 1.76
CA LEU A 121 -5.72 -1.07 1.67
C LEU A 121 -6.81 -1.93 2.33
N MET A 122 -6.75 -3.25 2.15
CA MET A 122 -7.68 -4.18 2.80
C MET A 122 -7.49 -4.21 4.33
N TRP A 123 -6.25 -4.20 4.81
CA TRP A 123 -5.93 -4.08 6.23
C TRP A 123 -6.41 -2.75 6.83
N GLN A 124 -6.44 -1.67 6.06
CA GLN A 124 -7.03 -0.40 6.52
C GLN A 124 -8.55 -0.37 6.39
N ALA A 125 -9.20 -1.46 5.97
CA ALA A 125 -10.63 -1.50 5.61
C ALA A 125 -11.03 -0.39 4.63
N SER A 126 -10.09 0.08 3.82
CA SER A 126 -10.28 1.16 2.85
C SER A 126 -10.89 0.65 1.54
N ILE A 127 -10.87 -0.67 1.33
CA ILE A 127 -11.55 -1.36 0.24
C ILE A 127 -12.27 -2.59 0.78
N VAL A 128 -13.53 -2.77 0.37
CA VAL A 128 -14.27 -4.03 0.53
C VAL A 128 -14.10 -4.81 -0.77
N ARG A 129 -14.01 -6.14 -0.69
CA ARG A 129 -13.90 -7.03 -1.87
C ARG A 129 -14.96 -6.63 -2.92
N PHE A 130 -14.51 -6.31 -4.13
CA PHE A 130 -15.38 -6.22 -5.30
C PHE A 130 -15.60 -7.63 -5.87
N GLY A 131 -16.87 -7.93 -6.19
CA GLY A 131 -17.29 -9.11 -6.92
C GLY A 131 -16.84 -9.08 -8.39
N ASP A 132 -16.99 -10.24 -9.03
CA ASP A 132 -16.43 -10.64 -10.33
C ASP A 132 -16.29 -9.56 -11.41
N LYS A 133 -15.13 -9.60 -12.08
CA LYS A 133 -14.80 -8.78 -13.26
C LYS A 133 -15.19 -9.47 -14.58
N PRO A 134 -15.38 -8.69 -15.67
CA PRO A 134 -15.57 -9.23 -17.01
C PRO A 134 -14.34 -10.05 -17.46
N LYS A 135 -14.61 -11.19 -18.11
CA LYS A 135 -13.63 -12.24 -18.48
C LYS A 135 -12.55 -11.78 -19.48
N SER A 136 -12.63 -10.55 -20.01
CA SER A 136 -11.76 -10.04 -21.08
C SER A 136 -10.41 -9.47 -20.63
N PHE A 137 -10.13 -9.39 -19.32
CA PHE A 137 -8.83 -8.94 -18.79
C PHE A 137 -7.90 -10.11 -18.38
N ILE A 138 -8.36 -11.35 -18.51
CA ILE A 138 -7.74 -12.53 -17.91
C ILE A 138 -6.94 -13.28 -18.98
N GLY A 139 -5.64 -13.54 -18.72
CA GLY A 139 -4.85 -14.48 -19.52
C GLY A 139 -3.58 -13.93 -20.18
N SER A 140 -3.21 -12.66 -19.98
CA SER A 140 -1.91 -12.14 -20.42
C SER A 140 -0.86 -12.32 -19.31
N CYS A 141 0.31 -12.89 -19.65
CA CYS A 141 1.49 -12.94 -18.78
C CYS A 141 2.45 -11.77 -19.07
N GLN A 142 1.94 -10.65 -19.57
CA GLN A 142 2.77 -9.48 -19.86
C GLN A 142 3.15 -8.76 -18.56
N TRP A 143 4.34 -8.17 -18.56
CA TRP A 143 4.74 -7.27 -17.47
C TRP A 143 3.76 -6.10 -17.37
N ILE A 144 3.76 -5.42 -16.23
CA ILE A 144 3.11 -4.11 -16.08
C ILE A 144 4.03 -3.17 -15.30
N GLY A 145 3.87 -1.87 -15.50
CA GLY A 145 4.61 -0.82 -14.79
C GLY A 145 3.74 -0.07 -13.78
N SER A 146 4.31 0.99 -13.21
CA SER A 146 3.64 1.81 -12.19
C SER A 146 2.39 2.52 -12.71
N LEU A 147 2.34 2.83 -14.01
CA LEU A 147 1.18 3.45 -14.65
C LEU A 147 0.01 2.47 -14.76
N GLU A 148 0.27 1.25 -15.24
CA GLU A 148 -0.76 0.21 -15.31
C GLU A 148 -1.23 -0.20 -13.91
N VAL A 149 -0.34 -0.20 -12.91
CA VAL A 149 -0.70 -0.41 -11.50
C VAL A 149 -1.66 0.68 -11.00
N SER A 150 -1.44 1.95 -11.34
CA SER A 150 -2.37 3.03 -10.95
C SER A 150 -3.72 2.90 -11.65
N TYR A 151 -3.76 2.52 -12.93
CA TYR A 151 -5.00 2.20 -13.62
C TYR A 151 -5.74 1.02 -12.99
N CYS A 152 -5.02 -0.04 -12.61
CA CYS A 152 -5.64 -1.17 -11.90
C CYS A 152 -6.29 -0.71 -10.60
N LEU A 153 -5.61 0.11 -9.80
CA LEU A 153 -6.13 0.63 -8.53
C LEU A 153 -7.34 1.57 -8.74
N GLN A 154 -7.30 2.39 -9.79
CA GLN A 154 -8.42 3.26 -10.17
C GLN A 154 -9.64 2.44 -10.61
N GLU A 155 -9.47 1.50 -11.54
CA GLU A 155 -10.57 0.71 -12.10
C GLU A 155 -11.14 -0.32 -11.09
N LEU A 156 -10.29 -0.93 -10.26
CA LEU A 156 -10.73 -1.95 -9.29
C LEU A 156 -11.35 -1.34 -8.03
N TYR A 157 -10.82 -0.21 -7.58
CA TYR A 157 -11.06 0.28 -6.23
C TYR A 157 -11.40 1.77 -6.16
N ASN A 158 -11.46 2.45 -7.31
CA ASN A 158 -11.64 3.90 -7.39
C ASN A 158 -10.60 4.68 -6.55
N ILE A 159 -9.35 4.19 -6.59
CA ILE A 159 -8.22 4.79 -5.89
C ILE A 159 -7.31 5.49 -6.89
N GLN A 160 -7.25 6.80 -6.79
CA GLN A 160 -6.31 7.62 -7.56
C GLN A 160 -4.95 7.64 -6.87
N CYS A 161 -3.94 7.10 -7.56
CA CYS A 161 -2.56 7.14 -7.10
C CYS A 161 -1.82 8.36 -7.64
N ARG A 162 -0.87 8.89 -6.86
CA ARG A 162 0.09 9.87 -7.36
C ARG A 162 1.23 9.12 -8.05
N LEU A 163 1.56 9.51 -9.27
CA LEU A 163 2.73 9.03 -9.98
C LEU A 163 3.88 10.02 -9.83
N LEU A 164 5.07 9.51 -9.49
CA LEU A 164 6.31 10.29 -9.44
C LEU A 164 7.32 9.69 -10.40
N HIS A 165 7.67 10.47 -11.43
CA HIS A 165 8.66 10.08 -12.43
C HIS A 165 10.06 10.54 -12.03
N ILE A 166 11.01 9.62 -12.10
CA ILE A 166 12.43 9.84 -11.86
C ILE A 166 13.17 9.53 -13.17
N PRO A 167 13.73 10.54 -13.86
CA PRO A 167 14.33 10.32 -15.18
C PRO A 167 15.52 9.37 -15.14
N GLN A 168 16.35 9.44 -14.10
CA GLN A 168 17.55 8.63 -13.93
C GLN A 168 17.73 8.20 -12.48
N GLY A 169 18.13 6.94 -12.24
CA GLY A 169 18.20 6.35 -10.91
C GLY A 169 19.11 7.07 -9.93
N HIS A 170 20.16 7.75 -10.39
CA HIS A 170 21.00 8.56 -9.50
C HIS A 170 20.27 9.79 -8.93
N GLN A 171 19.18 10.22 -9.58
CA GLN A 171 18.33 11.32 -9.12
C GLN A 171 17.29 10.87 -8.09
N MET A 172 17.21 9.56 -7.76
CA MET A 172 16.22 9.03 -6.80
C MET A 172 16.29 9.76 -5.46
N ASN A 173 17.48 10.04 -4.95
CA ASN A 173 17.63 10.75 -3.68
C ASN A 173 17.08 12.17 -3.76
N GLN A 174 17.51 12.92 -4.78
CA GLN A 174 17.14 14.33 -4.96
C GLN A 174 15.63 14.50 -5.20
N LEU A 175 15.00 13.58 -5.92
CA LEU A 175 13.63 13.73 -6.42
C LEU A 175 12.60 12.93 -5.62
N ALA A 176 12.97 11.80 -5.01
CA ALA A 176 12.02 10.90 -4.34
C ALA A 176 12.16 10.87 -2.81
N ALA A 177 13.35 11.07 -2.23
CA ALA A 177 13.56 10.78 -0.81
C ALA A 177 12.65 11.61 0.12
N HIS A 178 12.61 12.93 -0.07
CA HIS A 178 11.72 13.81 0.71
C HIS A 178 10.24 13.57 0.40
N ALA A 179 9.90 13.29 -0.86
CA ALA A 179 8.53 12.98 -1.26
C ALA A 179 8.03 11.69 -0.58
N LEU A 180 8.89 10.66 -0.47
CA LEU A 180 8.63 9.43 0.24
C LEU A 180 8.49 9.67 1.76
N ALA A 181 9.36 10.48 2.34
CA ALA A 181 9.26 10.84 3.76
C ALA A 181 7.92 11.51 4.07
N GLN A 182 7.55 12.53 3.28
CA GLN A 182 6.25 13.21 3.39
C GLN A 182 5.08 12.24 3.22
N HIS A 183 5.16 11.35 2.21
CA HIS A 183 4.15 10.33 1.95
C HIS A 183 3.93 9.43 3.16
N PHE A 184 4.99 8.84 3.73
CA PHE A 184 4.87 7.97 4.90
C PHE A 184 4.42 8.72 6.16
N THR A 185 4.91 9.95 6.38
CA THR A 185 4.46 10.82 7.50
C THR A 185 2.97 11.14 7.39
N SER A 186 2.45 11.36 6.18
CA SER A 186 1.01 11.61 5.96
C SER A 186 0.13 10.35 6.09
N GLY A 187 0.70 9.21 6.48
CA GLY A 187 -0.02 7.94 6.60
C GLY A 187 -0.20 7.19 5.28
N GLY A 188 0.60 7.54 4.26
CA GLY A 188 0.66 6.82 2.99
C GLY A 188 1.11 5.37 3.15
N GLY A 189 0.59 4.51 2.27
CA GLY A 189 0.88 3.07 2.27
C GLY A 189 2.20 2.70 1.55
N PRO A 190 2.44 1.41 1.30
CA PRO A 190 3.56 0.94 0.47
C PRO A 190 3.55 1.61 -0.91
N VAL A 191 4.74 1.85 -1.48
CA VAL A 191 4.92 2.50 -2.78
C VAL A 191 5.50 1.50 -3.77
N MET A 192 4.78 1.22 -4.85
CA MET A 192 5.33 0.41 -5.92
C MET A 192 6.30 1.26 -6.74
N VAL A 193 7.47 0.71 -7.06
CA VAL A 193 8.45 1.34 -7.93
C VAL A 193 8.79 0.43 -9.10
N GLY A 194 8.63 0.92 -10.32
CA GLY A 194 9.02 0.23 -11.54
C GLY A 194 10.21 0.91 -12.20
N GLY A 195 11.20 0.14 -12.64
CA GLY A 195 12.35 0.64 -13.40
C GLY A 195 12.87 -0.39 -14.38
N GLY A 196 12.79 -0.08 -15.68
CA GLY A 196 13.05 -1.04 -16.74
C GLY A 196 12.11 -2.25 -16.64
N GLN A 197 12.67 -3.45 -16.49
CA GLN A 197 11.92 -4.72 -16.43
C GLN A 197 11.60 -5.19 -15.01
N LEU A 198 11.97 -4.41 -13.99
CA LEU A 198 11.89 -4.84 -12.59
C LEU A 198 10.97 -3.90 -11.80
N ALA A 199 10.26 -4.50 -10.85
CA ALA A 199 9.46 -3.78 -9.88
C ALA A 199 9.83 -4.19 -8.46
N HIS A 200 9.79 -3.22 -7.54
CA HIS A 200 9.96 -3.45 -6.11
C HIS A 200 8.89 -2.67 -5.35
N THR A 201 8.81 -2.89 -4.04
CA THR A 201 7.95 -2.10 -3.15
C THR A 201 8.82 -1.35 -2.14
N ILE A 202 8.74 -0.03 -2.11
CA ILE A 202 9.35 0.81 -1.10
C ILE A 202 8.36 0.92 0.07
N ILE A 203 8.83 0.58 1.26
CA ILE A 203 8.05 0.62 2.50
C ILE A 203 8.69 1.52 3.57
N GLY A 204 9.75 2.24 3.20
CA GLY A 204 10.39 3.23 4.05
C GLY A 204 11.59 3.90 3.40
N VAL A 205 12.00 5.02 3.98
CA VAL A 205 13.16 5.80 3.60
C VAL A 205 13.87 6.33 4.85
N GLN A 206 15.20 6.35 4.84
CA GLN A 206 16.01 7.05 5.83
C GLN A 206 16.68 8.23 5.15
N LEU A 207 16.43 9.43 5.67
CA LEU A 207 17.09 10.66 5.24
C LEU A 207 18.32 10.88 6.12
N CYS A 208 19.48 11.05 5.49
CA CYS A 208 20.75 11.32 6.18
C CYS A 208 21.25 12.69 5.71
N GLU A 209 20.81 13.77 6.37
CA GLU A 209 21.04 15.14 5.89
C GLU A 209 22.31 15.82 6.43
N SER A 210 23.02 15.28 7.43
CA SER A 210 24.39 15.75 7.71
C SER A 210 25.25 14.75 8.47
N THR A 211 26.52 14.73 8.09
CA THR A 211 27.66 14.23 8.86
C THR A 211 27.91 15.11 10.08
N LEU A 212 27.23 14.82 11.19
CA LEU A 212 27.80 15.20 12.49
C LEU A 212 29.10 14.41 12.64
N ASN A 213 30.24 15.08 12.45
CA ASN A 213 31.62 14.60 12.66
C ASN A 213 32.41 14.04 11.46
N GLY A 214 32.08 14.43 10.22
CA GLY A 214 33.02 14.37 9.07
C GLY A 214 33.55 12.99 8.62
N THR A 215 33.12 11.88 9.23
CA THR A 215 33.68 10.53 8.99
C THR A 215 32.66 9.50 8.51
N GLU A 216 31.36 9.80 8.53
CA GLU A 216 30.28 8.87 8.17
C GLU A 216 29.58 9.30 6.88
N SER A 217 29.82 8.61 5.75
CA SER A 217 29.21 8.96 4.45
C SER A 217 27.68 9.13 4.55
N SER A 218 27.19 10.36 4.31
CA SER A 218 25.76 10.68 4.27
C SER A 218 25.10 9.83 3.21
N SER A 219 24.31 8.83 3.64
CA SER A 219 23.74 7.86 2.72
C SER A 219 22.25 7.70 2.96
N TYR A 220 21.48 8.03 1.92
CA TYR A 220 20.07 7.70 1.85
C TYR A 220 19.92 6.18 1.83
N ARG A 221 18.93 5.68 2.56
CA ARG A 221 18.56 4.26 2.54
C ARG A 221 17.09 4.10 2.23
N TYR A 222 16.76 3.02 1.53
CA TYR A 222 15.41 2.67 1.14
C TYR A 222 15.09 1.30 1.72
N LEU A 223 13.98 1.19 2.44
CA LEU A 223 13.50 -0.10 2.93
C LEU A 223 12.69 -0.76 1.82
N ILE A 224 13.26 -1.82 1.26
CA ILE A 224 12.72 -2.50 0.09
C ILE A 224 12.08 -3.83 0.51
N LEU A 225 10.90 -4.07 -0.03
CA LEU A 225 10.24 -5.36 -0.07
C LEU A 225 10.27 -5.88 -1.51
N ASP A 226 11.06 -6.92 -1.72
CA ASP A 226 11.41 -7.46 -3.02
C ASP A 226 10.41 -8.57 -3.44
N PRO A 227 9.60 -8.37 -4.49
CA PRO A 227 8.61 -9.35 -4.92
C PRO A 227 9.23 -10.59 -5.59
N HIS A 228 10.53 -10.60 -5.89
CA HIS A 228 11.16 -11.68 -6.65
C HIS A 228 11.54 -12.90 -5.79
N TYR A 229 11.22 -12.88 -4.49
CA TYR A 229 11.50 -14.00 -3.61
C TYR A 229 10.77 -15.28 -4.07
N THR A 230 11.54 -16.36 -4.22
CA THR A 230 11.07 -17.68 -4.70
C THR A 230 11.34 -18.80 -3.70
N GLY A 231 11.84 -18.46 -2.51
CA GLY A 231 12.16 -19.45 -1.49
C GLY A 231 10.93 -19.93 -0.70
N PRO A 232 11.15 -20.74 0.36
CA PRO A 232 10.09 -21.29 1.17
C PRO A 232 9.17 -20.22 1.76
N PHE A 233 7.86 -20.44 1.67
CA PHE A 233 6.86 -19.54 2.24
C PHE A 233 7.04 -19.39 3.76
N GLY A 234 6.66 -18.24 4.29
CA GLY A 234 6.71 -17.97 5.74
C GLY A 234 8.12 -17.86 6.35
N ASN A 235 9.22 -18.03 5.58
CA ASN A 235 10.57 -18.04 6.12
C ASN A 235 11.11 -16.62 6.39
N ILE A 236 10.63 -16.00 7.48
CA ILE A 236 10.98 -14.63 7.86
C ILE A 236 12.50 -14.43 8.02
N LYS A 237 13.20 -15.43 8.57
CA LYS A 237 14.65 -15.37 8.80
C LYS A 237 15.40 -15.24 7.47
N LEU A 238 15.10 -16.09 6.50
CA LEU A 238 15.73 -16.03 5.19
C LEU A 238 15.38 -14.73 4.47
N ILE A 239 14.13 -14.30 4.54
CA ILE A 239 13.65 -13.06 3.92
C ILE A 239 14.41 -11.83 4.44
N THR A 240 14.61 -11.71 5.76
CA THR A 240 15.32 -10.56 6.34
C THR A 240 16.84 -10.69 6.22
N GLU A 241 17.43 -11.86 6.46
CA GLU A 241 18.88 -12.06 6.41
C GLU A 241 19.46 -11.98 4.99
N LYS A 242 18.71 -12.44 3.97
CA LYS A 242 19.11 -12.30 2.56
C LYS A 242 18.66 -10.98 1.94
N GLY A 243 17.97 -10.13 2.70
CA GLY A 243 17.59 -8.79 2.27
C GLY A 243 16.50 -8.75 1.20
N TRP A 244 15.61 -9.74 1.16
CA TRP A 244 14.36 -9.69 0.38
C TRP A 244 13.37 -8.70 1.00
N CYS A 245 13.38 -8.58 2.32
CA CYS A 245 12.86 -7.42 3.04
C CYS A 245 14.04 -6.78 3.78
N GLY A 246 14.45 -5.57 3.42
CA GLY A 246 15.63 -4.97 4.05
C GLY A 246 16.01 -3.59 3.53
N TRP A 247 16.84 -2.91 4.33
CA TRP A 247 17.41 -1.61 3.98
C TRP A 247 18.46 -1.73 2.88
N LYS A 248 18.31 -0.92 1.83
CA LYS A 248 19.22 -0.84 0.68
C LYS A 248 19.82 0.56 0.59
N LEU A 249 21.09 0.64 0.24
CA LEU A 249 21.77 1.91 -0.04
C LEU A 249 21.28 2.51 -1.36
N GLN A 250 21.57 3.79 -1.59
CA GLN A 250 21.28 4.50 -2.85
C GLN A 250 21.83 3.80 -4.11
N SER A 251 22.90 3.02 -3.99
CA SER A 251 23.49 2.23 -5.08
C SER A 251 22.59 1.09 -5.58
N PHE A 252 21.50 0.80 -4.87
CA PHE A 252 20.46 -0.12 -5.32
C PHE A 252 19.79 0.34 -6.63
N TRP A 253 19.64 1.65 -6.81
CA TRP A 253 19.05 2.22 -8.02
C TRP A 253 20.10 2.29 -9.13
N LYS A 254 19.80 1.68 -10.28
CA LYS A 254 20.69 1.73 -11.46
C LYS A 254 20.69 3.14 -12.03
N SER A 255 21.87 3.77 -12.08
CA SER A 255 22.02 5.19 -12.41
C SER A 255 21.36 5.62 -13.72
N SER A 256 21.47 4.81 -14.78
CA SER A 256 20.96 5.12 -16.13
C SER A 256 19.51 4.69 -16.38
N VAL A 257 18.84 4.07 -15.40
CA VAL A 257 17.47 3.58 -15.54
C VAL A 257 16.49 4.65 -15.04
N HIS A 258 15.42 4.88 -15.79
CA HIS A 258 14.31 5.69 -15.31
C HIS A 258 13.44 4.88 -14.34
N TYR A 259 12.85 5.55 -13.36
CA TYR A 259 11.94 4.93 -12.40
C TYR A 259 10.63 5.68 -12.35
N ASN A 260 9.54 4.94 -12.17
CA ASN A 260 8.24 5.49 -11.84
C ASN A 260 7.82 4.94 -10.48
N LEU A 261 7.32 5.81 -9.62
CA LEU A 261 6.78 5.43 -8.32
C LEU A 261 5.26 5.64 -8.33
N CYS A 262 4.52 4.64 -7.88
CA CYS A 262 3.08 4.70 -7.69
C CYS A 262 2.76 4.80 -6.20
N LEU A 263 2.38 6.00 -5.77
CA LEU A 263 2.11 6.33 -4.39
C LEU A 263 0.60 6.25 -4.14
N LEU A 264 0.20 5.42 -3.18
CA LEU A 264 -1.17 5.39 -2.68
C LEU A 264 -1.53 6.76 -2.06
N PRO A 265 -2.80 7.20 -2.12
CA PRO A 265 -3.19 8.42 -1.45
C PRO A 265 -2.98 8.27 0.07
N ALA A 266 -2.62 9.37 0.72
CA ALA A 266 -2.66 9.46 2.17
C ALA A 266 -4.05 9.07 2.69
N ARG A 267 -4.12 8.52 3.90
CA ARG A 267 -5.42 8.31 4.56
C ARG A 267 -6.09 9.68 4.66
N LYS A 268 -7.28 9.83 4.06
CA LYS A 268 -8.05 11.07 4.25
C LYS A 268 -8.33 11.22 5.74
N SER A 269 -7.92 12.36 6.30
CA SER A 269 -8.17 12.76 7.69
C SER A 269 -9.66 12.87 8.02
N SER A 270 -10.52 12.88 7.00
CA SER A 270 -11.96 12.72 7.18
C SER A 270 -12.29 11.23 7.29
N CYS A 271 -12.30 10.66 8.49
CA CYS A 271 -13.40 9.77 8.91
C CYS A 271 -13.07 9.00 10.19
N VAL A 272 -13.73 9.41 11.26
CA VAL A 272 -14.49 8.41 12.01
C VAL A 272 -15.67 7.92 11.18
#